data_AF-A0A373VWV7-F1
#
_entry.id   AF-A0A373VWV7-F1
#
_cell.length_a   1.000
_cell.length_b   1.000
_cell.length_c   1.000
_cell.angle_alpha   90.00
_cell.angle_beta   90.00
_cell.angle_gamma   90.00
#
_symmetry.space_group_name_H-M   'P 1'
#
loop_
_entity.id
_entity.type
_entity.pdbx_description
1 polymer ?
#
loop_
_entity_poly.entity_id
_entity_poly.type
_entity_poly.pdbx_seq_one_letter_code
_entity_poly.pdbx_strand_id
1 'polypeptide(L)'
;MGIGLFLNDYYDLLKLMHDNEVIILDEKVIPLTQQQIATTLKCSKMKINSMFSALQKQDFVEQKTRGKYVLTDKAEMIIETIEKLQ
;
A
#
# COMPACT_ATOMS: atom_id res chain seq x y z
N MET A 1 15.79 -19.17 -4.82
CA MET A 1 15.56 -17.79 -5.26
C MET A 1 14.05 -17.63 -5.34
N GLY A 2 13.42 -16.97 -4.35
CA GLY A 2 11.96 -16.95 -4.21
C GLY A 2 11.27 -15.91 -5.10
N ILE A 3 9.94 -15.82 -5.00
CA ILE A 3 9.13 -14.85 -5.72
C ILE A 3 9.57 -13.39 -5.50
N GLY A 4 10.28 -13.11 -4.41
CA GLY A 4 10.85 -11.79 -4.09
C GLY A 4 11.72 -11.16 -5.18
N LEU A 5 12.29 -11.95 -6.11
CA LEU A 5 13.01 -11.41 -7.27
C LEU A 5 12.10 -10.63 -8.24
N PHE A 6 10.81 -10.96 -8.27
CA PHE A 6 9.82 -10.37 -9.19
C PHE A 6 8.99 -9.25 -8.55
N LEU A 7 9.23 -8.95 -7.28
CA LEU A 7 8.52 -7.91 -6.54
C LEU A 7 9.21 -6.55 -6.74
N ASN A 8 8.43 -5.48 -6.68
CA ASN A 8 8.90 -4.13 -6.90
C ASN A 8 8.39 -3.19 -5.80
N ASP A 9 8.86 -1.93 -5.83
CA ASP A 9 8.49 -0.93 -4.83
C ASP A 9 6.97 -0.76 -4.64
N TYR A 10 6.16 -0.92 -5.70
CA TYR A 10 4.70 -0.80 -5.58
C TYR A 10 4.09 -1.93 -4.77
N TYR A 11 4.59 -3.15 -4.94
CA TYR A 11 4.19 -4.26 -4.09
C TYR A 11 4.61 -4.00 -2.64
N ASP A 12 5.83 -3.55 -2.39
CA ASP A 12 6.30 -3.25 -1.04
C ASP A 12 5.43 -2.18 -0.35
N LEU A 13 4.99 -1.17 -1.11
CA LEU A 13 4.04 -0.17 -0.62
C LEU A 13 2.67 -0.77 -0.30
N LEU A 14 2.09 -1.53 -1.21
CA LEU A 14 0.78 -2.17 -1.00
C LEU A 14 0.82 -3.13 0.18
N LYS A 15 1.89 -3.92 0.30
CA LYS A 15 2.06 -4.88 1.39
C LYS A 15 2.23 -4.17 2.72
N LEU A 16 3.05 -3.12 2.79
CA LEU A 16 3.18 -2.30 3.99
C LEU A 16 1.84 -1.68 4.42
N MET A 17 1.05 -1.20 3.46
CA MET A 17 -0.28 -0.63 3.71
C MET A 17 -1.24 -1.68 4.27
N HIS A 18 -1.26 -2.89 3.68
CA HIS A 18 -2.06 -4.01 4.14
C HIS A 18 -1.68 -4.48 5.55
N ASP A 19 -0.38 -4.66 5.81
CA ASP A 19 0.13 -5.12 7.10
C ASP A 19 -0.16 -4.14 8.25
N ASN A 20 -0.42 -2.87 7.92
CA ASN A 20 -0.74 -1.82 8.88
C ASN A 20 -2.21 -1.39 8.82
N GLU A 21 -3.05 -2.03 8.02
CA GLU A 21 -4.49 -1.73 7.99
C GLU A 21 -5.11 -2.04 9.35
N VAL A 22 -5.93 -1.12 9.85
CA VAL A 22 -6.67 -1.29 11.11
C VAL A 22 -8.13 -0.89 10.93
N ILE A 23 -9.00 -1.42 11.77
CA ILE A 23 -10.42 -1.04 11.81
C ILE A 23 -10.62 -0.05 12.96
N ILE A 24 -11.12 1.15 12.65
CA ILE A 24 -11.47 2.19 13.63
C ILE A 24 -12.93 2.58 13.38
N LEU A 25 -13.80 2.41 14.38
CA LEU A 25 -15.24 2.73 14.26
C LEU A 25 -15.87 2.06 13.02
N ASP A 26 -15.58 0.76 12.82
CA ASP A 26 -16.03 -0.05 11.68
C ASP A 26 -15.51 0.39 10.30
N GLU A 27 -14.61 1.39 10.24
CA GLU A 27 -13.93 1.79 9.01
C GLU A 27 -12.52 1.22 8.95
N LYS A 28 -12.20 0.53 7.85
CA LYS A 28 -10.82 0.20 7.50
C LYS A 28 -10.05 1.48 7.20
N VAL A 29 -8.87 1.62 7.80
CA VAL A 29 -7.97 2.75 7.58
C VAL A 29 -6.52 2.31 7.66
N ILE A 30 -5.67 3.00 6.89
CA ILE A 30 -4.22 2.85 6.99
C ILE A 30 -3.69 4.02 7.84
N PRO A 31 -3.22 3.77 9.08
CA PRO A 31 -2.82 4.80 10.04
C PRO A 31 -1.37 5.27 9.81
N LEU A 32 -0.90 5.28 8.55
CA LEU A 32 0.45 5.68 8.20
C LEU A 32 0.44 6.93 7.32
N THR A 33 1.22 7.93 7.71
CA THR A 33 1.49 9.08 6.84
C THR A 33 2.45 8.70 5.72
N GLN A 34 2.39 9.42 4.60
CA GLN A 34 3.34 9.25 3.48
C GLN A 34 4.81 9.44 3.91
N GLN A 35 5.07 10.24 4.95
CA GLN A 35 6.42 10.41 5.49
C GLN A 35 6.87 9.16 6.26
N GLN A 36 6.01 8.58 7.09
CA GLN A 36 6.31 7.33 7.80
C GLN A 36 6.55 6.19 6.80
N ILE A 37 5.71 6.09 5.77
CA ILE A 37 5.89 5.12 4.67
C ILE A 37 7.24 5.32 3.98
N ALA A 38 7.59 6.56 3.63
CA ALA A 38 8.88 6.87 3.00
C ALA A 38 10.07 6.46 3.87
N THR A 39 9.98 6.71 5.18
CA THR A 39 10.99 6.29 6.15
C THR A 39 11.09 4.76 6.23
N THR A 40 9.97 4.04 6.30
CA THR A 40 9.94 2.58 6.37
C THR A 40 10.49 1.91 5.11
N LEU A 41 10.09 2.40 3.93
CA LEU A 41 10.55 1.90 2.62
C LEU A 41 11.89 2.50 2.18
N LYS A 42 12.56 3.28 3.04
CA LYS A 42 13.87 3.90 2.81
C LYS A 42 13.96 4.64 1.48
N CYS A 43 12.92 5.41 1.16
CA CYS A 43 12.85 6.17 -0.08
C CYS A 43 12.38 7.61 0.16
N SER A 44 12.34 8.43 -0.89
CA SER A 44 11.92 9.83 -0.75
C SER A 44 10.40 9.94 -0.62
N LYS A 45 9.94 10.91 0.17
CA LYS A 45 8.51 11.25 0.24
C LYS A 45 7.94 11.58 -1.14
N MET A 46 8.74 12.21 -2.01
CA MET A 46 8.35 12.51 -3.39
C MET A 46 8.03 11.22 -4.18
N LYS A 47 8.88 10.20 -4.08
CA LYS A 47 8.65 8.89 -4.71
C LYS A 47 7.35 8.25 -4.19
N ILE A 48 7.15 8.24 -2.87
CA ILE A 48 5.90 7.74 -2.26
C ILE A 48 4.68 8.48 -2.79
N ASN A 49 4.71 9.82 -2.82
CA ASN A 49 3.59 10.60 -3.34
C ASN A 49 3.26 10.24 -4.79
N SER A 50 4.27 10.10 -5.65
CA SER A 50 4.09 9.67 -7.05
C SER A 50 3.50 8.26 -7.14
N MET A 51 3.94 7.33 -6.29
CA MET A 51 3.40 5.97 -6.26
C MET A 51 1.94 5.97 -5.81
N PHE A 52 1.57 6.75 -4.79
CA PHE A 52 0.17 6.93 -4.39
C PHE A 52 -0.68 7.44 -5.55
N SER A 53 -0.23 8.49 -6.26
CA SER A 53 -0.96 9.00 -7.43
C SER A 53 -1.16 7.95 -8.52
N ALA A 54 -0.14 7.11 -8.78
CA ALA A 54 -0.23 6.02 -9.74
C ALA A 54 -1.21 4.91 -9.28
N LEU A 55 -1.11 4.48 -8.01
CA LEU A 55 -1.98 3.45 -7.45
C LEU A 55 -3.45 3.90 -7.40
N GLN A 56 -3.70 5.16 -7.05
CA GLN A 56 -5.04 5.76 -7.09
C GLN A 56 -5.60 5.80 -8.51
N LYS A 57 -4.78 6.18 -9.51
CA LYS A 57 -5.19 6.19 -10.92
C LYS A 57 -5.55 4.79 -11.45
N GLN A 58 -4.98 3.75 -10.84
CA GLN A 58 -5.19 2.34 -11.24
C GLN A 58 -6.19 1.60 -10.34
N ASP A 59 -6.87 2.32 -9.44
CA ASP A 59 -7.89 1.80 -8.53
C ASP A 59 -7.37 0.72 -7.56
N PHE A 60 -6.15 0.88 -7.07
CA PHE A 60 -5.56 0.03 -6.02
C PHE A 60 -5.65 0.66 -4.63
N VAL A 61 -5.67 1.99 -4.58
CA VAL A 61 -5.70 2.77 -3.34
C VAL A 61 -6.78 3.83 -3.48
N GLU A 62 -7.65 3.94 -2.49
CA GLU A 62 -8.65 4.99 -2.43
C GLU A 62 -8.30 5.98 -1.30
N GLN A 63 -8.47 7.27 -1.56
CA GLN A 63 -8.37 8.29 -0.51
C GLN A 63 -9.77 8.66 -0.02
N LYS A 64 -10.13 8.23 1.19
CA LYS A 64 -11.42 8.58 1.79
C LYS A 64 -11.46 10.05 2.22
N THR A 65 -10.40 10.51 2.86
CA THR A 65 -10.19 11.92 3.22
C THR A 65 -8.71 12.26 3.13
N ARG A 66 -8.35 13.55 3.20
CA ARG A 66 -6.96 13.99 3.08
C ARG A 66 -6.04 13.24 4.04
N GLY A 67 -5.11 12.47 3.49
CA GLY A 67 -4.14 11.68 4.24
C GLY A 67 -4.66 10.36 4.82
N LYS A 68 -5.94 10.02 4.64
CA LYS A 68 -6.52 8.72 5.01
C LYS A 68 -6.78 7.88 3.76
N TYR A 69 -6.18 6.71 3.72
CA TYR A 69 -6.24 5.81 2.58
C TYR A 69 -6.76 4.44 2.98
N VAL A 70 -7.35 3.74 2.02
CA VAL A 70 -7.76 2.33 2.11
C VAL A 70 -7.29 1.58 0.88
N LEU A 71 -7.06 0.28 1.01
CA LEU A 71 -6.85 -0.60 -0.13
C LEU A 71 -8.21 -0.96 -0.74
N THR A 72 -8.23 -1.08 -2.07
CA THR A 72 -9.39 -1.63 -2.77
C THR A 72 -9.33 -3.16 -2.77
N ASP A 73 -10.47 -3.81 -3.01
CA ASP A 73 -10.53 -5.28 -3.17
C ASP A 73 -9.55 -5.80 -4.22
N LYS A 74 -9.31 -4.99 -5.27
CA LYS A 74 -8.34 -5.30 -6.32
C LYS A 74 -6.90 -5.35 -5.81
N ALA A 75 -6.52 -4.45 -4.91
CA ALA A 75 -5.21 -4.47 -4.28
C ALA A 75 -5.09 -5.67 -3.33
N GLU A 76 -6.11 -5.91 -2.52
CA GLU A 76 -6.14 -7.03 -1.57
C GLU A 76 -5.99 -8.38 -2.29
N MET A 77 -6.74 -8.59 -3.38
CA MET A 77 -6.63 -9.80 -4.19
C MET A 77 -5.22 -10.03 -4.74
N ILE A 78 -4.51 -8.98 -5.17
CA ILE A 78 -3.13 -9.09 -5.65
C ILE A 78 -2.19 -9.49 -4.51
N ILE A 79 -2.32 -8.85 -3.35
CA ILE A 79 -1.50 -9.14 -2.18
C ILE A 79 -1.69 -10.60 -1.77
N GLU A 80 -2.94 -11.03 -1.56
CA GLU A 80 -3.27 -12.41 -1.18
C GLU A 80 -2.75 -13.43 -2.20
N THR A 81 -2.83 -13.12 -3.49
CA THR A 81 -2.33 -14.01 -4.56
C THR A 81 -0.82 -14.16 -4.47
N ILE A 82 -0.09 -13.07 -4.24
CA ILE A 82 1.36 -13.10 -4.12
C ILE A 82 1.79 -13.82 -2.84
N GLU A 83 1.10 -13.62 -1.71
CA GLU A 83 1.39 -14.33 -0.46
C GLU A 83 1.19 -15.83 -0.57
N LYS A 84 0.19 -16.30 -1.33
CA LYS A 84 -0.02 -17.73 -1.60
C LYS A 84 1.09 -18.36 -2.44
N LEU A 85 1.89 -17.55 -3.13
CA LEU A 85 3.01 -17.99 -3.97
C LEU A 85 4.36 -17.93 -3.23
N GLN A 86 4.40 -17.39 -2.01
CA GLN A 86 5.57 -17.37 -1.12
C GLN A 86 5.69 -18.68 -0.34
#